data_AF-X1R2R4-F1
#
_entry.id   AF-X1R2R4-F1
#
_cell.length_a   1.000
_cell.length_b   1.000
_cell.length_c   1.000
_cell.angle_alpha   90.00
_cell.angle_beta   90.00
_cell.angle_gamma   90.00
#
_symmetry.space_group_name_H-M   'P 1'
#
loop_
_entity.id
_entity.type
_entity.pdbx_description
1 polymer ?
#
loop_
_entity_poly.entity_id
_entity_poly.type
_entity_poly.pdbx_seq_one_letter_code
_entity_poly.pdbx_strand_id
1 'polypeptide(L)'
;MIKINQKFNSPPYLEILSEGQIHAIHSASSEILERTGMKCSNEAALKIFQEGGAYVEGDRVKIPSVMVEQALKSAPSRILVTGRRGKGKVLLERNVVNYGLGTDVPNHIDTYTHEIRPSVLKDIENIGKVVQKCENIDFTSNSG
;
A
#
# COMPACT_ATOMS: atom_id res chain seq x y z
N MET A 1 -4.60 11.57 47.78
CA MET A 1 -5.52 11.38 46.63
C MET A 1 -4.74 11.61 45.35
N ILE A 2 -4.42 10.55 44.60
CA ILE A 2 -3.73 10.67 43.31
C ILE A 2 -4.79 10.99 42.25
N LYS A 3 -4.74 12.19 41.66
CA LYS A 3 -5.56 12.53 40.49
C LYS A 3 -4.86 11.99 39.25
N ILE A 4 -5.45 10.98 38.62
CA ILE A 4 -5.00 10.48 37.31
C ILE A 4 -5.63 11.38 36.24
N ASN A 5 -4.82 12.24 35.60
CA ASN A 5 -5.23 13.13 34.51
C ASN A 5 -4.89 12.51 33.13
N GLN A 6 -5.16 11.22 32.91
CA GLN A 6 -4.99 10.61 31.60
C GLN A 6 -6.31 10.65 30.81
N LYS A 7 -6.31 11.41 29.71
CA LYS A 7 -7.31 11.26 28.65
C LYS A 7 -6.81 10.20 27.67
N PHE A 8 -7.43 9.02 27.68
CA PHE A 8 -7.24 8.02 26.62
C PHE A 8 -8.07 8.43 25.41
N ASN A 9 -7.42 9.12 24.47
CA ASN A 9 -8.03 9.42 23.17
C ASN A 9 -7.52 8.42 22.14
N SER A 10 -7.77 7.12 22.38
CA SER A 10 -7.53 6.08 21.38
C SER A 10 -8.84 5.88 20.61
N PRO A 11 -8.88 6.16 19.30
CA PRO A 11 -10.04 5.82 18.50
C PRO A 11 -10.28 4.31 18.60
N PRO A 12 -11.55 3.85 18.59
CA PRO A 12 -11.85 2.42 18.65
C PRO A 12 -11.20 1.73 17.44
N TYR A 13 -10.41 0.69 17.71
CA TYR A 13 -9.86 -0.18 16.67
C TYR A 13 -10.76 -1.41 16.57
N LEU A 14 -11.19 -1.74 15.35
CA LEU A 14 -11.99 -2.94 15.11
C LEU A 14 -11.04 -4.12 14.90
N GLU A 15 -10.98 -4.99 15.90
CA GLU A 15 -10.19 -6.22 15.86
C GLU A 15 -11.13 -7.42 15.75
N ILE A 16 -11.17 -8.03 14.57
CA ILE A 16 -12.09 -9.13 14.24
C ILE A 16 -11.42 -10.49 14.44
N LEU A 17 -10.10 -10.55 14.28
CA LEU A 17 -9.32 -11.78 14.33
C LEU A 17 -8.56 -11.86 15.65
N SER A 18 -8.55 -13.04 16.25
CA SER A 18 -7.65 -13.35 17.37
C SER A 18 -6.20 -13.54 16.89
N GLU A 19 -5.25 -13.40 17.81
CA GLU A 19 -3.83 -13.69 17.57
C GLU A 19 -3.59 -15.07 16.94
N GLY A 20 -4.31 -16.10 17.41
CA GLY A 20 -4.22 -17.44 16.85
C GLY A 20 -4.69 -17.53 15.39
N GLN A 21 -5.73 -16.77 15.03
CA GLN A 21 -6.22 -16.70 13.64
C GLN A 21 -5.26 -15.91 12.75
N ILE A 22 -4.67 -14.82 13.25
CA ILE A 22 -3.63 -14.07 12.54
C ILE A 22 -2.43 -14.98 12.25
N HIS A 23 -1.95 -15.72 13.27
CA HIS A 23 -0.85 -16.67 13.11
C HIS A 23 -1.17 -17.78 12.10
N ALA A 24 -2.41 -18.30 12.11
CA ALA A 24 -2.84 -19.31 11.15
C ALA A 24 -2.82 -18.78 9.71
N ILE A 25 -3.30 -17.55 9.48
CA ILE A 25 -3.26 -16.90 8.16
C ILE A 25 -1.80 -16.68 7.71
N HIS A 26 -0.94 -16.19 8.60
CA HIS A 26 0.47 -15.97 8.30
C HIS A 26 1.20 -17.27 7.93
N SER A 27 0.98 -18.33 8.70
CA SER A 27 1.57 -19.65 8.46
C SER A 27 1.09 -20.24 7.12
N ALA A 28 -0.21 -20.17 6.83
CA ALA A 28 -0.77 -20.62 5.56
C ALA A 28 -0.24 -19.81 4.37
N SER A 29 -0.10 -18.49 4.53
CA SER A 29 0.46 -17.62 3.49
C SER A 29 1.93 -17.95 3.20
N SER A 30 2.72 -18.22 4.26
CA SER A 30 4.11 -18.62 4.14
C SER A 30 4.24 -19.98 3.47
N GLU A 31 3.39 -20.95 3.81
CA GLU A 31 3.35 -22.26 3.14
C GLU A 31 3.04 -22.11 1.63
N ILE A 32 2.09 -21.25 1.25
CA ILE A 32 1.79 -20.98 -0.16
C ILE A 32 3.02 -20.43 -0.88
N LEU A 33 3.71 -19.44 -0.31
CA LEU A 33 4.90 -18.85 -0.91
C LEU A 33 6.04 -19.87 -1.04
N GLU A 34 6.22 -20.76 -0.07
CA GLU A 34 7.31 -21.73 -0.02
C GLU A 34 7.04 -22.96 -0.90
N ARG A 35 5.82 -23.50 -0.87
CA ARG A 35 5.46 -24.74 -1.58
C ARG A 35 4.93 -24.49 -2.99
N THR A 36 4.05 -23.50 -3.14
CA THR A 36 3.42 -23.17 -4.43
C THR A 36 4.20 -22.11 -5.19
N GLY A 37 4.65 -21.06 -4.50
CA GLY A 37 5.37 -19.94 -5.09
C GLY A 37 4.50 -19.00 -5.95
N MET A 38 5.15 -18.06 -6.63
CA MET A 38 4.51 -17.07 -7.50
C MET A 38 5.13 -17.06 -8.90
N LYS A 39 4.37 -16.57 -9.89
CA LYS A 39 4.90 -16.36 -11.25
C LYS A 39 5.66 -15.03 -11.30
N CYS A 40 6.89 -15.05 -11.81
CA CYS A 40 7.67 -13.84 -12.08
C CYS A 40 8.23 -13.92 -13.51
N SER A 41 7.71 -13.09 -14.40
CA SER A 41 8.14 -13.07 -15.81
C SER A 41 9.30 -12.10 -16.09
N ASN A 42 9.79 -11.39 -15.08
CA ASN A 42 10.92 -10.47 -15.22
C ASN A 42 12.23 -11.17 -14.85
N GLU A 43 13.14 -11.30 -15.82
CA GLU A 43 14.41 -12.01 -15.64
C GLU A 43 15.31 -11.39 -14.56
N ALA A 44 15.34 -10.06 -14.45
CA ALA A 44 16.13 -9.38 -13.41
C ALA A 44 15.58 -9.67 -12.01
N ALA A 45 14.26 -9.69 -11.84
CA ALA A 45 13.63 -10.05 -10.58
C ALA A 45 13.86 -11.52 -10.23
N LEU A 46 13.78 -12.44 -11.20
CA LEU A 46 14.11 -13.86 -10.99
C LEU A 46 15.54 -14.03 -10.44
N LYS A 47 16.50 -13.30 -11.03
CA LYS A 47 17.90 -13.30 -10.57
C LYS A 47 18.03 -12.79 -9.12
N ILE A 48 17.36 -11.68 -8.78
CA ILE A 48 17.37 -11.13 -7.41
C ILE A 48 16.81 -12.15 -6.40
N PHE A 49 15.70 -12.81 -6.74
CA PHE A 49 15.12 -13.85 -5.87
C PHE A 49 16.07 -15.03 -5.69
N GLN A 50 16.68 -15.52 -6.77
CA GLN A 50 17.62 -16.63 -6.71
C GLN A 50 18.86 -16.29 -5.89
N GLU A 51 19.45 -15.11 -6.10
CA GLU A 51 20.61 -14.61 -5.33
C GLU A 51 20.25 -14.40 -3.85
N GLY A 52 19.01 -14.03 -3.55
CA GLY A 52 18.46 -13.92 -2.20
C GLY A 52 18.14 -15.25 -1.52
N GLY A 53 18.28 -16.39 -2.21
CA GLY A 53 18.07 -17.73 -1.66
C GLY A 53 16.68 -18.34 -1.91
N ALA A 54 15.85 -17.72 -2.75
CA ALA A 54 14.60 -18.34 -3.19
C ALA A 54 14.87 -19.46 -4.21
N TYR A 55 13.99 -20.46 -4.26
CA TYR A 55 14.05 -21.51 -5.28
C TYR A 55 13.34 -21.03 -6.55
N VAL A 56 14.07 -21.00 -7.67
CA VAL A 56 13.54 -20.54 -8.96
C VAL A 56 13.50 -21.70 -9.94
N GLU A 57 12.30 -22.00 -10.45
CA GLU A 57 12.01 -23.07 -11.42
C GLU A 57 11.36 -22.44 -12.66
N GLY A 58 12.16 -22.08 -13.66
CA GLY A 58 11.68 -21.33 -14.83
C GLY A 58 11.17 -19.94 -14.43
N ASP A 59 9.87 -19.67 -14.60
CA ASP A 59 9.22 -18.42 -14.19
C ASP A 59 8.53 -18.51 -12.81
N ARG A 60 8.71 -19.62 -12.08
CA ARG A 60 8.14 -19.84 -10.75
C ARG A 60 9.19 -19.50 -9.69
N VAL A 61 8.83 -18.66 -8.73
CA VAL A 61 9.64 -18.32 -7.55
C VAL A 61 8.97 -18.87 -6.31
N LYS A 62 9.64 -19.77 -5.59
CA LYS A 62 9.24 -20.29 -4.27
C LYS A 62 10.09 -19.62 -3.19
N ILE A 63 9.45 -18.94 -2.26
CA ILE A 63 10.10 -18.08 -1.26
C ILE A 63 10.07 -18.80 0.10
N PRO A 64 11.22 -19.19 0.68
CA PRO A 64 11.26 -19.80 2.00
C PRO A 64 10.71 -18.88 3.09
N SER A 65 10.02 -19.45 4.09
CA SER A 65 9.42 -18.67 5.19
C SER A 65 10.44 -17.79 5.93
N VAL A 66 11.68 -18.27 6.11
CA VAL A 66 12.75 -17.49 6.75
C VAL A 66 13.12 -16.22 5.98
N MET A 67 13.03 -16.24 4.64
CA MET A 67 13.32 -15.09 3.79
C MET A 67 12.22 -14.02 3.96
N VAL A 68 10.96 -14.44 4.08
CA VAL A 68 9.83 -13.55 4.38
C VAL A 68 10.03 -12.86 5.73
N GLU A 69 10.36 -13.62 6.79
CA GLU A 69 10.62 -13.07 8.13
C GLU A 69 11.79 -12.08 8.15
N GLN A 70 12.87 -12.36 7.41
CA GLN A 70 14.01 -11.46 7.29
C GLN A 70 13.63 -10.17 6.56
N ALA A 71 12.87 -10.28 5.46
CA ALA A 71 12.38 -9.12 4.71
C ALA A 71 11.51 -8.21 5.60
N LEU A 72 10.55 -8.79 6.32
CA LEU A 72 9.67 -8.06 7.24
C LEU A 72 10.46 -7.32 8.34
N LYS A 73 11.48 -7.95 8.93
CA LYS A 73 12.34 -7.31 9.95
C LYS A 73 13.14 -6.13 9.41
N SER A 74 13.53 -6.17 8.15
CA SER A 74 14.28 -5.09 7.51
C SER A 74 13.39 -3.92 7.03
N ALA A 75 12.09 -4.16 6.90
CA ALA A 75 11.15 -3.15 6.42
C ALA A 75 10.96 -2.03 7.46
N PRO A 76 11.03 -0.75 7.08
CA PRO A 76 10.81 0.35 8.00
C PRO A 76 9.34 0.43 8.42
N SER A 77 9.10 0.63 9.72
CA SER A 77 7.75 0.81 10.27
C SER A 77 7.16 2.21 10.03
N ARG A 78 7.97 3.14 9.50
CA ARG A 78 7.63 4.53 9.23
C ARG A 78 8.36 5.03 7.99
N ILE A 79 7.62 5.61 7.05
CA ILE A 79 8.19 6.29 5.87
C ILE A 79 7.53 7.67 5.73
N LEU A 80 8.35 8.71 5.56
CA LEU A 80 7.89 10.06 5.21
C LEU A 80 8.02 10.25 3.70
N VAL A 81 6.90 10.50 3.03
CA VAL A 81 6.87 10.88 1.62
C VAL A 81 6.57 12.38 1.53
N THR A 82 7.40 13.13 0.81
CA THR A 82 7.21 14.57 0.64
C THR A 82 6.94 14.91 -0.82
N GLY A 83 6.05 15.87 -1.05
CA GLY A 83 5.83 16.38 -2.40
C GLY A 83 6.98 17.26 -2.88
N ARG A 84 6.81 17.81 -4.09
CA ARG A 84 7.83 18.66 -4.74
C ARG A 84 8.26 19.81 -3.83
N ARG A 85 9.58 19.99 -3.69
CA ARG A 85 10.19 21.04 -2.86
C ARG A 85 9.77 20.97 -1.38
N GLY A 86 9.45 19.78 -0.87
CA GLY A 86 9.08 19.56 0.53
C GLY A 86 7.67 20.03 0.91
N LYS A 87 6.83 20.39 -0.08
CA LYS A 87 5.43 20.78 0.14
C LYS A 87 4.53 19.56 0.09
N GLY A 88 3.64 19.44 1.07
CA GLY A 88 2.82 18.24 1.27
C GLY A 88 3.64 17.11 1.92
N LYS A 89 3.00 16.38 2.84
CA LYS A 89 3.62 15.27 3.57
C LYS A 89 2.60 14.14 3.71
N VAL A 90 2.98 12.95 3.26
CA VAL A 90 2.25 11.71 3.51
C VAL A 90 3.10 10.89 4.47
N LEU A 91 2.49 10.47 5.57
CA LEU A 91 3.19 9.70 6.60
C LEU A 91 2.65 8.28 6.59
N LEU A 92 3.49 7.34 6.17
CA LEU A 92 3.18 5.92 6.11
C LEU A 92 3.62 5.28 7.42
N GLU A 93 2.73 5.25 8.41
CA GLU A 93 2.99 4.67 9.72
C GLU A 93 1.69 4.17 10.37
N ARG A 94 1.84 3.40 11.45
CA ARG A 94 0.70 2.86 12.21
C ARG A 94 -0.21 3.99 12.73
N ASN A 95 -1.52 3.81 12.57
CA ASN A 95 -2.58 4.73 13.03
C ASN A 95 -2.61 6.10 12.33
N VAL A 96 -1.89 6.28 11.22
CA VAL A 96 -2.05 7.45 10.34
C VAL A 96 -2.77 7.03 9.07
N VAL A 97 -3.87 7.71 8.77
CA VAL A 97 -4.65 7.49 7.55
C VAL A 97 -4.37 8.65 6.61
N ASN A 98 -4.01 8.34 5.36
CA ASN A 98 -3.83 9.32 4.30
C ASN A 98 -4.85 9.04 3.19
N TYR A 99 -5.57 10.06 2.75
CA TYR A 99 -6.58 9.97 1.70
C TYR A 99 -5.99 10.41 0.37
N GLY A 100 -6.26 9.62 -0.67
CA GLY A 100 -5.87 9.90 -2.04
C GLY A 100 -7.02 9.64 -3.00
N LEU A 101 -6.75 9.85 -4.28
CA LEU A 101 -7.70 9.56 -5.35
C LEU A 101 -7.54 8.14 -5.90
N GLY A 102 -8.56 7.69 -6.65
CA GLY A 102 -8.48 6.45 -7.42
C GLY A 102 -7.33 6.48 -8.43
N THR A 103 -6.74 5.31 -8.69
CA THR A 103 -5.66 5.08 -9.65
C THR A 103 -6.21 4.47 -10.94
N ASP A 104 -5.53 4.69 -12.07
CA ASP A 104 -5.81 4.03 -13.36
C ASP A 104 -7.28 4.13 -13.77
N VAL A 105 -7.79 5.36 -13.93
CA VAL A 105 -9.20 5.61 -14.28
C VAL A 105 -9.32 5.84 -15.79
N PRO A 106 -9.57 4.82 -16.63
CA PRO A 106 -9.57 4.95 -18.09
C PRO A 106 -10.78 5.71 -18.64
N ASN A 107 -11.87 5.77 -17.87
CA ASN A 107 -13.10 6.47 -18.25
C ASN A 107 -13.47 7.50 -17.18
N HIS A 108 -13.79 8.71 -17.63
CA HIS A 108 -14.21 9.83 -16.80
C HIS A 108 -15.70 10.09 -17.00
N ILE A 109 -16.40 10.39 -15.90
CA ILE A 109 -17.74 10.96 -15.95
C ILE A 109 -17.61 12.48 -16.05
N ASP A 110 -18.05 13.04 -17.17
CA ASP A 110 -17.99 14.49 -17.36
C ASP A 110 -18.89 15.19 -16.34
N THR A 111 -18.34 16.14 -15.59
CA THR A 111 -19.05 16.81 -14.49
C THR A 111 -20.22 17.68 -14.94
N TYR A 112 -20.32 18.01 -16.24
CA TYR A 112 -21.37 18.86 -16.77
C TYR A 112 -22.40 18.06 -17.57
N THR A 113 -21.96 17.11 -18.41
CA THR A 113 -22.87 16.32 -19.25
C THR A 113 -23.32 15.02 -18.57
N HIS A 114 -22.60 14.57 -17.54
CA HIS A 114 -22.75 13.27 -16.89
C HIS A 114 -22.55 12.06 -17.82
N GLU A 115 -21.96 12.26 -18.99
CA GLU A 115 -21.61 11.17 -19.90
C GLU A 115 -20.29 10.52 -19.46
N ILE A 116 -20.22 9.19 -19.62
CA ILE A 116 -18.99 8.43 -19.42
C ILE A 116 -18.23 8.41 -20.75
N ARG A 117 -16.99 8.89 -20.73
CA ARG A 117 -16.11 8.94 -21.91
C ARG A 117 -14.67 8.56 -21.52
N PRO A 118 -13.79 8.24 -22.48
CA PRO A 118 -12.37 8.08 -22.19
C PRO A 118 -11.79 9.30 -21.47
N SER A 119 -10.93 9.05 -20.49
CA SER A 119 -10.21 10.08 -19.75
C SER A 119 -9.25 10.83 -20.68
N VAL A 120 -9.23 12.15 -20.58
CA VAL A 120 -8.28 13.00 -21.33
C VAL A 120 -7.38 13.76 -20.37
N LEU A 121 -6.26 14.29 -20.87
CA LEU A 121 -5.30 15.03 -20.06
C LEU A 121 -5.94 16.22 -19.31
N LYS A 122 -7.00 16.80 -19.87
CA LYS A 122 -7.72 17.90 -19.22
C LYS A 122 -8.42 17.46 -17.93
N ASP A 123 -8.91 16.22 -17.87
CA ASP A 123 -9.55 15.67 -16.68
C ASP A 123 -8.49 15.53 -15.57
N ILE A 124 -7.33 14.97 -15.90
CA ILE A 124 -6.18 14.84 -14.98
C ILE A 124 -5.73 16.20 -14.45
N GLU A 125 -5.63 17.22 -15.33
CA GLU A 125 -5.29 18.59 -14.93
C GLU A 125 -6.33 19.18 -13.96
N ASN A 126 -7.62 19.02 -14.26
CA ASN A 126 -8.71 19.53 -13.43
C ASN A 126 -8.76 18.82 -12.07
N ILE A 127 -8.62 17.50 -12.06
CA ILE A 127 -8.53 16.69 -10.84
C ILE A 127 -7.35 17.14 -9.98
N GLY A 128 -6.17 17.33 -10.59
CA GLY A 128 -4.99 17.83 -9.87
C GLY A 128 -5.22 19.19 -9.20
N LYS A 129 -5.96 20.10 -9.84
CA LYS A 129 -6.34 21.39 -9.25
C LYS A 129 -7.29 21.22 -8.06
N VAL A 130 -8.26 20.31 -8.17
CA VAL A 130 -9.21 20.02 -7.08
C VAL A 130 -8.46 19.44 -5.88
N VAL A 131 -7.59 18.44 -6.09
CA VAL A 131 -6.77 17.85 -5.03
C VAL A 131 -5.92 18.89 -4.33
N GLN A 132 -5.27 19.77 -5.10
CA GLN A 132 -4.43 20.83 -4.53
C GLN A 132 -5.19 21.78 -3.60
N LYS A 133 -6.51 21.90 -3.77
CA LYS A 133 -7.39 22.76 -2.98
C LYS A 133 -8.19 22.02 -1.90
N CYS A 134 -8.17 20.69 -1.91
CA CYS A 134 -8.94 19.89 -0.97
C CYS A 134 -8.09 19.57 0.27
N GLU A 135 -8.45 20.14 1.42
CA GLU A 135 -7.68 19.99 2.68
C GLU A 135 -7.67 18.56 3.23
N ASN A 136 -8.64 17.73 2.83
CA ASN A 136 -8.79 16.35 3.29
C ASN A 136 -8.24 15.32 2.30
N ILE A 137 -7.49 15.73 1.27
CA ILE A 137 -6.80 14.82 0.35
C ILE A 137 -5.31 15.08 0.45
N ASP A 138 -4.57 14.06 0.90
CA ASP A 138 -3.16 14.16 1.25
C ASP A 138 -2.23 14.00 0.04
N PHE A 139 -2.68 13.29 -1.00
CA PHE A 139 -1.90 13.05 -2.21
C PHE A 139 -2.74 12.85 -3.47
N THR A 140 -2.10 13.04 -4.62
CA THR A 140 -2.65 12.70 -5.94
C THR A 140 -2.07 11.38 -6.44
N SER A 141 -2.86 10.63 -7.19
CA SER A 141 -2.51 9.39 -7.89
C SER A 141 -2.49 9.61 -9.42
N ASN A 142 -2.24 8.56 -10.21
CA ASN A 142 -2.48 8.62 -11.65
C ASN A 142 -4.00 8.53 -11.93
N SER A 143 -4.60 9.66 -12.30
CA SER A 143 -6.05 9.73 -12.56
C SER A 143 -6.44 9.46 -14.02
N GLY A 144 -5.60 8.73 -14.76
CA GLY A 144 -5.78 8.37 -16.17
C GLY A 144 -4.55 7.67 -16.76
#